data_AF-A0A8E0UVL7-F1
#
_entry.id   AF-A0A8E0UVL7-F1
#
_cell.length_a   1.000
_cell.length_b   1.000
_cell.length_c   1.000
_cell.angle_alpha   90.00
_cell.angle_beta   90.00
_cell.angle_gamma   90.00
#
_symmetry.space_group_name_H-M   'P 1'
#
loop_
_entity.id
_entity.type
_entity.pdbx_description
1 polymer ?
#
loop_
_entity_poly.entity_id
_entity_poly.type
_entity_poly.pdbx_seq_one_letter_code
_entity_poly.pdbx_strand_id
1 'polypeptide(L)'
;MDTTPELPAFNLTDTDREVLAMTDDQFVPHDWDNLKDIIVRNDLGALKRKPSDLVRYLAWSRDTKSQYGSITNFICKRRLGWHLPEPAGTSDSSGTAVADSEPVFPYNNPIPFADPSDYKILRNDWPYGLAPGIAHLCVWLRTPVPVQEHGGDLTDESRALIEEFVQRTFVARLAREGYSDPKDHVLWFKNWTALQSVRSLEHIHVLVKDVPESILFEWTQEPPRDEVPN
;
A
#
# COMPACT_ATOMS: atom_id res chain seq x y z
N MET A 1 -4.33 -16.33 -36.07
CA MET A 1 -4.58 -15.36 -34.99
C MET A 1 -5.03 -16.18 -33.80
N ASP A 2 -4.09 -16.49 -32.92
CA ASP A 2 -4.38 -17.23 -31.69
C ASP A 2 -4.39 -16.18 -30.58
N THR A 3 -5.58 -15.67 -30.26
CA THR A 3 -5.78 -14.76 -29.13
C THR A 3 -6.12 -15.61 -27.93
N THR A 4 -5.10 -16.26 -27.36
CA THR A 4 -5.20 -16.78 -26.01
C THR A 4 -5.50 -15.58 -25.11
N PRO A 5 -6.61 -15.56 -24.34
CA PRO A 5 -6.87 -14.47 -23.40
C PRO A 5 -5.73 -14.44 -22.39
N GLU A 6 -4.91 -13.39 -22.47
CA GLU A 6 -3.79 -13.13 -21.58
C GLU A 6 -4.31 -13.12 -20.14
N LEU A 7 -3.77 -13.99 -19.29
CA LEU A 7 -4.17 -14.06 -17.89
C LEU A 7 -3.85 -12.71 -17.22
N PRO A 8 -4.79 -12.12 -16.46
CA PRO A 8 -4.58 -10.84 -15.81
C PRO A 8 -3.37 -10.90 -14.87
N ALA A 9 -2.68 -9.77 -14.70
CA ALA A 9 -1.50 -9.66 -13.84
C ALA A 9 -1.77 -10.11 -12.40
N PHE A 10 -3.04 -10.14 -11.97
CA PHE A 10 -3.50 -10.65 -10.69
C PHE A 10 -4.79 -11.44 -10.89
N ASN A 11 -5.08 -12.39 -9.99
CA ASN A 11 -6.40 -13.01 -9.93
C ASN A 11 -7.40 -11.92 -9.51
N LEU A 12 -8.26 -11.50 -10.45
CA LEU A 12 -9.33 -10.54 -10.17
C LEU A 12 -10.29 -11.16 -9.16
N THR A 13 -10.54 -10.42 -8.08
CA THR A 13 -11.60 -10.72 -7.11
C THR A 13 -12.97 -10.50 -7.75
N ASP A 14 -14.03 -11.01 -7.13
CA ASP A 14 -15.39 -10.74 -7.60
C ASP A 14 -15.69 -9.24 -7.55
N THR A 15 -15.18 -8.55 -6.52
CA THR A 15 -15.25 -7.09 -6.42
C THR A 15 -14.55 -6.38 -7.57
N ASP A 16 -13.36 -6.83 -8.01
CA ASP A 16 -12.68 -6.23 -9.16
C ASP A 16 -13.52 -6.40 -10.44
N ARG A 17 -14.16 -7.56 -10.62
CA ARG A 17 -15.01 -7.84 -11.79
C ARG A 17 -16.24 -6.95 -11.80
N GLU A 18 -16.87 -6.74 -10.65
CA GLU A 18 -18.00 -5.81 -10.50
C GLU A 18 -17.58 -4.38 -10.87
N VAL A 19 -16.45 -3.90 -10.34
CA VAL A 19 -15.94 -2.55 -10.64
C VAL A 19 -15.63 -2.40 -12.13
N LEU A 20 -15.01 -3.40 -12.76
CA LEU A 20 -14.71 -3.37 -14.20
C LEU A 20 -15.95 -3.40 -15.10
N ALA A 21 -17.11 -3.83 -14.58
CA ALA A 21 -18.37 -3.80 -15.30
C ALA A 21 -19.09 -2.45 -15.22
N MET A 22 -18.61 -1.51 -14.41
CA MET A 22 -19.19 -0.18 -14.19
C MET A 22 -18.49 0.90 -15.02
N THR A 23 -19.20 1.99 -15.29
CA THR A 23 -18.59 3.24 -15.74
C THR A 23 -18.16 4.11 -14.55
N ASP A 24 -17.27 5.07 -14.79
CA ASP A 24 -16.85 6.03 -13.78
C ASP A 24 -18.02 6.82 -13.16
N ASP A 25 -19.05 7.13 -13.96
CA ASP A 25 -20.24 7.86 -13.49
C ASP A 25 -21.13 7.03 -12.56
N GLN A 26 -21.03 5.70 -12.64
CA GLN A 26 -21.76 4.78 -11.75
C GLN A 26 -21.00 4.53 -10.44
N PHE A 27 -19.71 4.86 -10.39
CA PHE A 27 -18.87 4.62 -9.23
C PHE A 27 -19.12 5.68 -8.15
N VAL A 28 -19.45 5.22 -6.95
CA VAL A 28 -19.56 6.08 -5.77
C VAL A 28 -18.23 6.08 -5.03
N PRO A 29 -17.54 7.23 -4.90
CA PRO A 29 -16.30 7.31 -4.15
C PRO A 29 -16.49 6.97 -2.67
N HIS A 30 -15.47 6.37 -2.07
CA HIS A 30 -15.41 6.16 -0.62
C HIS A 30 -15.27 7.50 0.09
N ASP A 31 -16.32 7.91 0.79
CA ASP A 31 -16.27 9.03 1.73
C ASP A 31 -15.65 8.63 3.07
N TRP A 32 -15.44 9.60 3.95
CA TRP A 32 -14.72 9.40 5.20
C TRP A 32 -15.42 8.45 6.17
N ASP A 33 -16.74 8.56 6.29
CA ASP A 33 -17.52 7.72 7.21
C ASP A 33 -17.60 6.28 6.69
N ASN A 34 -17.75 6.10 5.37
CA ASN A 34 -17.66 4.80 4.74
C ASN A 34 -16.29 4.13 4.99
N LEU A 35 -15.19 4.89 4.92
CA LEU A 35 -13.85 4.37 5.20
C LEU A 35 -13.69 3.98 6.67
N LYS A 36 -14.20 4.79 7.61
CA LYS A 36 -14.22 4.44 9.04
C LYS A 36 -14.94 3.12 9.26
N ASP A 37 -16.14 2.96 8.69
CA ASP A 37 -16.95 1.76 8.83
C ASP A 37 -16.29 0.51 8.23
N ILE A 38 -15.62 0.66 7.08
CA ILE A 38 -14.88 -0.44 6.45
C ILE A 38 -13.72 -0.90 7.35
N ILE A 39 -12.93 0.05 7.87
CA ILE A 39 -11.75 -0.25 8.69
C ILE A 39 -12.16 -0.84 10.04
N VAL A 40 -13.19 -0.29 10.69
CA VAL A 40 -13.70 -0.81 11.98
C VAL A 40 -14.20 -2.25 11.84
N ARG A 41 -14.85 -2.58 10.72
CA ARG A 41 -15.31 -3.96 10.44
C ARG A 41 -14.20 -4.88 9.92
N ASN A 42 -13.00 -4.34 9.68
CA ASN A 42 -11.89 -5.02 9.00
C ASN A 42 -12.29 -5.61 7.63
N ASP A 43 -13.24 -4.98 6.94
CA ASP A 43 -13.82 -5.42 5.66
C ASP A 43 -13.02 -4.85 4.47
N LEU A 44 -11.71 -5.05 4.47
CA LEU A 44 -10.80 -4.36 3.56
C LEU A 44 -11.01 -4.74 2.07
N GLY A 45 -11.70 -5.84 1.80
CA GLY A 45 -12.13 -6.22 0.45
C GLY A 45 -13.15 -5.27 -0.17
N ALA A 46 -13.83 -4.45 0.65
CA ALA A 46 -14.75 -3.43 0.18
C ALA A 46 -14.05 -2.18 -0.40
N LEU A 47 -12.74 -2.01 -0.19
CA LEU A 47 -11.98 -0.86 -0.69
C LEU A 47 -11.71 -1.02 -2.19
N LYS A 48 -12.30 -0.15 -3.00
CA LYS A 48 -12.32 -0.23 -4.45
C LYS A 48 -11.60 0.93 -5.10
N ARG A 49 -11.03 0.69 -6.27
CA ARG A 49 -10.56 1.75 -7.17
C ARG A 49 -11.71 2.21 -8.06
N LYS A 50 -11.61 3.43 -8.56
CA LYS A 50 -12.47 3.90 -9.66
C LYS A 50 -12.32 2.95 -10.86
N PRO A 51 -13.37 2.67 -11.66
CA PRO A 51 -13.28 1.74 -12.79
C PRO A 51 -12.15 2.07 -13.78
N SER A 52 -12.02 3.33 -14.22
CA SER A 52 -10.92 3.75 -15.09
C SER A 52 -9.54 3.59 -14.45
N ASP A 53 -9.41 3.86 -13.15
CA ASP A 53 -8.16 3.66 -12.40
C ASP A 53 -7.81 2.18 -12.28
N LEU A 54 -8.80 1.30 -12.07
CA LEU A 54 -8.57 -0.13 -12.05
C LEU A 54 -8.09 -0.64 -13.41
N VAL A 55 -8.68 -0.18 -14.52
CA VAL A 55 -8.22 -0.51 -15.87
C VAL A 55 -6.78 -0.04 -16.09
N ARG A 56 -6.47 1.22 -15.75
CA ARG A 56 -5.12 1.78 -15.87
C ARG A 56 -4.11 1.03 -14.99
N TYR A 57 -4.51 0.65 -13.77
CA TYR A 57 -3.70 -0.11 -12.83
C TYR A 57 -3.36 -1.51 -13.36
N LEU A 58 -4.32 -2.21 -13.96
CA LEU A 58 -4.11 -3.53 -14.54
C LEU A 58 -3.14 -3.47 -15.73
N ALA A 59 -3.31 -2.48 -16.62
CA ALA A 59 -2.41 -2.25 -17.74
C ALA A 59 -0.98 -1.92 -17.25
N TRP A 60 -0.85 -0.97 -16.32
CA TRP A 60 0.43 -0.62 -15.71
C TRP A 60 1.09 -1.81 -15.00
N SER A 61 0.30 -2.64 -14.31
CA SER A 61 0.80 -3.81 -13.59
C SER A 61 1.40 -4.83 -14.54
N ARG A 62 0.74 -5.10 -15.68
CA ARG A 62 1.27 -5.97 -16.74
C ARG A 62 2.59 -5.42 -17.29
N ASP A 63 2.60 -4.15 -17.69
CA ASP A 63 3.75 -3.53 -18.33
C ASP A 63 4.94 -3.43 -17.36
N THR A 64 4.67 -3.14 -16.09
CA THR A 64 5.67 -3.10 -15.01
C THR A 64 6.27 -4.48 -14.74
N LYS A 65 5.46 -5.54 -14.69
CA LYS A 65 5.96 -6.91 -14.53
C LYS A 65 6.82 -7.32 -15.72
N SER A 66 6.43 -6.95 -16.93
CA SER A 66 7.23 -7.19 -18.14
C SER A 66 8.60 -6.49 -18.09
N GLN A 67 8.64 -5.23 -17.64
CA GLN A 67 9.87 -4.43 -17.61
C GLN A 67 10.80 -4.71 -16.42
N TYR A 68 10.25 -4.97 -15.24
CA TYR A 68 11.01 -5.06 -13.98
C TYR A 68 11.02 -6.48 -13.38
N GLY A 69 10.31 -7.44 -13.99
CA GLY A 69 10.10 -8.79 -13.48
C GLY A 69 9.03 -8.90 -12.40
N SER A 70 8.93 -7.89 -11.52
CA SER A 70 7.90 -7.80 -10.49
C SER A 70 7.57 -6.35 -10.13
N ILE A 71 6.40 -6.13 -9.52
CA ILE A 71 6.05 -4.82 -8.98
C ILE A 71 6.96 -4.46 -7.79
N THR A 72 7.35 -5.44 -6.96
CA THR A 72 8.33 -5.25 -5.89
C THR A 72 9.65 -4.70 -6.41
N ASN A 73 10.16 -5.24 -7.51
CA ASN A 73 11.39 -4.76 -8.14
C ASN A 73 11.24 -3.32 -8.63
N PHE A 74 10.10 -2.99 -9.24
CA PHE A 74 9.80 -1.61 -9.63
C PHE A 74 9.79 -0.68 -8.41
N ILE A 75 9.06 -1.01 -7.35
CA ILE A 75 8.94 -0.17 -6.15
C ILE A 75 10.31 0.02 -5.51
N CYS A 76 11.06 -1.05 -5.29
CA CYS A 76 12.40 -0.98 -4.70
C CYS A 76 13.32 -0.09 -5.54
N LYS A 77 13.38 -0.32 -6.86
CA LYS A 77 14.29 0.39 -7.77
C LYS A 77 13.89 1.84 -8.06
N ARG A 78 12.60 2.10 -8.25
CA ARG A 78 12.09 3.40 -8.75
C ARG A 78 11.53 4.29 -7.66
N ARG A 79 11.01 3.73 -6.57
CA ARG A 79 10.30 4.48 -5.53
C ARG A 79 11.07 4.59 -4.23
N LEU A 80 11.61 3.47 -3.78
CA LEU A 80 12.28 3.39 -2.50
C LEU A 80 13.78 3.65 -2.60
N GLY A 81 14.40 3.32 -3.74
CA GLY A 81 15.86 3.31 -3.86
C GLY A 81 16.49 2.21 -2.99
N TRP A 82 15.73 1.15 -2.69
CA TRP A 82 16.19 0.04 -1.87
C TRP A 82 16.80 -1.03 -2.76
N HIS A 83 18.00 -1.47 -2.40
CA HIS A 83 18.65 -2.58 -3.08
C HIS A 83 18.01 -3.89 -2.61
N LEU A 84 17.49 -4.66 -3.56
CA LEU A 84 17.10 -6.04 -3.31
C LEU A 84 18.38 -6.86 -3.09
N PRO A 85 18.41 -7.78 -2.12
CA PRO A 85 19.50 -8.75 -2.03
C PRO A 85 19.63 -9.47 -3.36
N GLU A 86 20.86 -9.70 -3.84
CA GLU A 86 21.03 -10.59 -4.99
C GLU A 86 20.48 -11.97 -4.63
N PRO A 87 19.79 -12.65 -5.57
CA PRO A 87 19.38 -14.03 -5.34
C PRO A 87 20.62 -14.82 -4.97
N ALA A 88 20.58 -15.53 -3.83
CA ALA A 88 21.69 -16.36 -3.35
C ALA A 88 22.23 -17.18 -4.52
N GLY A 89 23.54 -17.04 -4.75
CA GLY A 89 24.15 -17.30 -6.04
C GLY A 89 23.85 -18.66 -6.67
N THR A 90 23.83 -18.65 -8.01
CA THR A 90 24.09 -19.81 -8.87
C THR A 90 25.54 -20.28 -8.73
N SER A 91 25.95 -20.63 -7.51
CA SER A 91 27.22 -21.28 -7.20
C SER A 91 26.97 -22.36 -6.15
N ASP A 92 26.19 -23.37 -6.53
CA ASP A 92 26.57 -24.76 -6.32
C ASP A 92 25.54 -25.68 -6.98
N SER A 93 26.04 -26.53 -7.87
CA SER A 93 25.32 -27.58 -8.57
C SER A 93 24.92 -28.69 -7.60
N SER A 94 23.92 -28.44 -6.76
CA SER A 94 23.20 -29.51 -6.07
C SER A 94 21.75 -29.09 -5.85
N GLY A 95 20.87 -29.79 -6.54
CA GLY A 95 19.46 -29.45 -6.63
C GLY A 95 18.74 -29.64 -5.30
N THR A 96 18.25 -28.53 -4.76
CA THR A 96 16.94 -28.42 -4.13
C THR A 96 16.56 -26.94 -4.21
N ALA A 97 15.73 -26.60 -5.20
CA ALA A 97 15.12 -25.28 -5.27
C ALA A 97 14.18 -25.14 -4.06
N VAL A 98 14.61 -24.42 -3.04
CA VAL A 98 13.71 -24.00 -1.97
C VAL A 98 12.94 -22.80 -2.51
N ALA A 99 11.68 -23.03 -2.85
CA ALA A 99 10.72 -22.02 -3.21
C ALA A 99 10.39 -21.10 -2.02
N ASP A 100 10.00 -19.86 -2.31
CA ASP A 100 9.23 -18.95 -1.43
C ASP A 100 9.92 -18.28 -0.24
N SER A 101 11.23 -17.94 -0.30
CA SER A 101 11.79 -16.98 0.67
C SER A 101 11.59 -15.55 0.17
N GLU A 102 10.70 -14.81 0.84
CA GLU A 102 10.53 -13.37 0.60
C GLU A 102 11.88 -12.63 0.79
N PRO A 103 12.18 -11.59 -0.02
CA PRO A 103 13.42 -10.84 0.12
C PRO A 103 13.48 -10.19 1.50
N VAL A 104 14.47 -10.61 2.30
CA VAL A 104 14.77 -9.97 3.59
C VAL A 104 15.57 -8.70 3.32
N PHE A 105 14.99 -7.54 3.59
CA PHE A 105 15.69 -6.27 3.46
C PHE A 105 16.58 -6.03 4.68
N PRO A 106 17.84 -5.57 4.51
CA PRO A 106 18.66 -5.19 5.65
C PRO A 106 18.03 -3.95 6.32
N TYR A 107 17.81 -4.04 7.63
CA TYR A 107 17.27 -2.97 8.48
C TYR A 107 18.24 -2.67 9.63
N ASN A 108 18.21 -1.43 10.12
CA ASN A 108 19.06 -0.97 11.22
C ASN A 108 18.48 -1.32 12.59
N ASN A 109 17.15 -1.41 12.70
CA ASN A 109 16.47 -1.75 13.94
C ASN A 109 15.42 -2.84 13.70
N PRO A 110 15.41 -3.94 14.48
CA PRO A 110 14.41 -5.01 14.31
C PRO A 110 13.00 -4.62 14.73
N ILE A 111 12.82 -3.52 15.48
CA ILE A 111 11.50 -3.03 15.88
C ILE A 111 10.91 -2.22 14.71
N PRO A 112 9.74 -2.60 14.15
CA PRO A 112 9.08 -1.83 13.11
C PRO A 112 8.91 -0.35 13.48
N PHE A 113 9.14 0.54 12.52
CA PHE A 113 9.02 2.01 12.66
C PHE A 113 9.97 2.69 13.66
N ALA A 114 10.93 1.96 14.26
CA ALA A 114 11.85 2.51 15.24
C ALA A 114 12.98 3.35 14.62
N ASP A 115 13.52 2.94 13.47
CA ASP A 115 14.53 3.70 12.72
C ASP A 115 13.93 4.35 11.47
N PRO A 116 13.99 5.68 11.31
CA PRO A 116 13.54 6.37 10.10
C PRO A 116 14.22 5.94 8.80
N SER A 117 15.39 5.28 8.84
CA SER A 117 16.01 4.72 7.62
C SER A 117 15.35 3.44 7.12
N ASP A 118 14.57 2.78 8.00
CA ASP A 118 13.98 1.47 7.73
C ASP A 118 12.57 1.55 7.14
N TYR A 119 12.04 2.76 6.96
CA TYR A 119 10.76 2.97 6.30
C TYR A 119 10.76 4.19 5.37
N LYS A 120 9.77 4.25 4.49
CA LYS A 120 9.52 5.42 3.64
C LYS A 120 8.03 5.65 3.45
N ILE A 121 7.59 6.89 3.63
CA ILE A 121 6.20 7.31 3.40
C ILE A 121 6.13 7.87 1.98
N LEU A 122 5.19 7.37 1.17
CA LEU A 122 4.99 7.81 -0.22
C LEU A 122 3.49 7.98 -0.49
N ARG A 123 3.13 8.81 -1.49
CA ARG A 123 1.76 8.78 -2.02
C ARG A 123 1.53 7.45 -2.75
N ASN A 124 0.35 6.86 -2.58
CA ASN A 124 -0.01 5.63 -3.27
C ASN A 124 -0.18 5.91 -4.78
N ASP A 125 0.58 5.22 -5.63
CA ASP A 125 0.54 5.31 -7.10
C ASP A 125 -0.81 5.00 -7.71
N TRP A 126 -1.55 4.14 -7.05
CA TRP A 126 -2.83 3.64 -7.49
C TRP A 126 -3.80 3.71 -6.32
N PRO A 127 -4.20 4.93 -5.93
CA PRO A 127 -5.08 5.15 -4.80
C PRO A 127 -6.44 4.47 -5.04
N TYR A 128 -7.20 4.34 -3.97
CA TYR A 128 -8.60 3.91 -4.07
C TYR A 128 -9.45 5.04 -4.65
N GLY A 129 -10.67 4.72 -5.04
CA GLY A 129 -11.64 5.72 -5.50
C GLY A 129 -12.19 6.47 -4.30
N LEU A 130 -11.44 7.47 -3.83
CA LEU A 130 -11.71 8.24 -2.63
C LEU A 130 -12.45 9.54 -2.96
N ALA A 131 -13.27 10.02 -2.04
CA ALA A 131 -13.86 11.36 -2.13
C ALA A 131 -12.77 12.47 -2.09
N PRO A 132 -13.05 13.67 -2.63
CA PRO A 132 -12.13 14.82 -2.54
C PRO A 132 -11.68 15.10 -1.10
N GLY A 133 -10.50 15.69 -0.96
CA GLY A 133 -9.87 15.97 0.33
C GLY A 133 -9.18 14.77 1.00
N ILE A 134 -9.28 13.55 0.45
CA ILE A 134 -8.66 12.35 1.05
C ILE A 134 -7.40 11.95 0.28
N ALA A 135 -6.25 12.01 0.94
CA ALA A 135 -4.98 11.52 0.41
C ALA A 135 -4.69 10.09 0.87
N HIS A 136 -4.24 9.25 -0.06
CA HIS A 136 -3.85 7.87 0.20
C HIS A 136 -2.32 7.73 0.18
N LEU A 137 -1.75 7.39 1.33
CA LEU A 137 -0.32 7.16 1.52
C LEU A 137 -0.03 5.68 1.75
N CYS A 138 1.16 5.25 1.34
CA CYS A 138 1.75 3.98 1.72
C CYS A 138 2.99 4.24 2.59
N VAL A 139 3.09 3.54 3.71
CA VAL A 139 4.30 3.51 4.53
C VAL A 139 4.95 2.15 4.28
N TRP A 140 6.06 2.16 3.55
CA TRP A 140 6.83 0.98 3.18
C TRP A 140 7.88 0.70 4.25
N LEU A 141 8.05 -0.57 4.63
CA LEU A 141 8.99 -1.01 5.67
C LEU A 141 10.00 -2.02 5.12
N ARG A 142 11.20 -1.97 5.69
CA ARG A 142 12.22 -3.02 5.55
C ARG A 142 12.03 -4.15 6.56
N THR A 143 11.51 -3.81 7.73
CA THR A 143 11.22 -4.76 8.80
C THR A 143 9.88 -5.46 8.54
N PRO A 144 9.78 -6.78 8.81
CA PRO A 144 8.51 -7.48 8.75
C PRO A 144 7.59 -7.03 9.89
N VAL A 145 6.29 -7.06 9.65
CA VAL A 145 5.27 -6.82 10.68
C VAL A 145 4.57 -8.14 11.00
N PRO A 146 4.74 -8.70 12.21
CA PRO A 146 4.12 -9.97 12.56
C PRO A 146 2.59 -9.98 12.39
N VAL A 147 2.08 -11.10 11.89
CA VAL A 147 0.65 -11.39 11.76
C VAL A 147 0.30 -12.65 12.54
N GLN A 148 -0.96 -12.79 12.90
CA GLN A 148 -1.48 -13.99 13.55
C GLN A 148 -1.35 -15.19 12.61
N GLU A 149 -0.94 -16.34 13.14
CA GLU A 149 -0.75 -17.59 12.39
C GLU A 149 -2.02 -18.02 11.63
N HIS A 150 -3.20 -17.70 12.18
CA HIS A 150 -4.49 -18.11 11.66
C HIS A 150 -5.28 -16.89 11.18
N GLY A 151 -5.25 -16.61 9.88
CA GLY A 151 -6.06 -15.57 9.24
C GLY A 151 -5.28 -14.37 8.70
N GLY A 152 -4.02 -14.20 9.10
CA GLY A 152 -3.14 -13.17 8.55
C GLY A 152 -3.50 -11.73 8.96
N ASP A 153 -4.32 -11.55 9.98
CA ASP A 153 -4.53 -10.25 10.64
C ASP A 153 -3.33 -9.90 11.53
N LEU A 154 -3.19 -8.63 11.88
CA LEU A 154 -2.12 -8.16 12.77
C LEU A 154 -2.20 -8.79 14.16
N THR A 155 -1.06 -9.07 14.78
CA THR A 155 -1.02 -9.33 16.23
C THR A 155 -1.36 -8.04 17.00
N ASP A 156 -1.78 -8.17 18.26
CA ASP A 156 -2.09 -7.01 19.11
C ASP A 156 -0.86 -6.11 19.29
N GLU A 157 0.34 -6.72 19.43
CA GLU A 157 1.60 -5.99 19.54
C GLU A 157 1.92 -5.22 18.26
N SER A 158 1.71 -5.86 17.10
CA SER A 158 1.96 -5.23 15.80
C SER A 158 0.97 -4.09 15.53
N ARG A 159 -0.29 -4.26 15.91
CA ARG A 159 -1.31 -3.21 15.85
C ARG A 159 -0.95 -2.04 16.76
N ALA A 160 -0.46 -2.30 17.97
CA ALA A 160 -0.02 -1.26 18.89
C ALA A 160 1.20 -0.49 18.35
N LEU A 161 2.19 -1.17 17.76
CA LEU A 161 3.35 -0.53 17.14
C LEU A 161 2.96 0.39 15.97
N ILE A 162 2.04 -0.07 15.12
CA ILE A 162 1.54 0.75 14.00
C ILE A 162 0.76 1.94 14.55
N GLU A 163 -0.14 1.74 15.52
CA GLU A 163 -0.91 2.83 16.13
C GLU A 163 0.02 3.87 16.75
N GLU A 164 1.05 3.47 17.51
CA GLU A 164 2.03 4.39 18.09
C GLU A 164 2.77 5.18 17.00
N PHE A 165 3.21 4.52 15.93
CA PHE A 165 3.83 5.19 14.79
C PHE A 165 2.88 6.21 14.15
N VAL A 166 1.61 5.84 13.95
CA VAL A 166 0.61 6.72 13.34
C VAL A 166 0.32 7.94 14.22
N GLN A 167 0.16 7.72 15.53
CA GLN A 167 -0.04 8.78 16.51
C GLN A 167 1.14 9.76 16.52
N ARG A 168 2.38 9.26 16.58
CA ARG A 168 3.60 10.07 16.61
C ARG A 168 3.87 10.82 15.31
N THR A 169 3.53 10.24 14.16
CA THR A 169 3.93 10.77 12.84
C THR A 169 2.87 11.68 12.23
N PHE A 170 1.62 11.21 12.18
CA PHE A 170 0.55 11.91 11.49
C PHE A 170 -0.28 12.74 12.46
N VAL A 171 -0.84 12.12 13.51
CA VAL A 171 -1.75 12.77 14.46
C VAL A 171 -1.05 13.92 15.20
N ALA A 172 0.15 13.67 15.75
CA ALA A 172 0.91 14.70 16.46
C ALA A 172 1.35 15.86 15.54
N ARG A 173 1.57 15.61 14.24
CA ARG A 173 1.88 16.67 13.27
C ARG A 173 0.65 17.53 12.97
N LEU A 174 -0.53 16.92 12.82
CA LEU A 174 -1.79 17.65 12.64
C LEU A 174 -2.19 18.42 13.92
N ALA A 175 -1.92 17.87 15.11
CA ALA A 175 -2.10 18.58 16.37
C ALA A 175 -1.27 19.87 16.43
N ARG A 176 -0.01 19.82 15.99
CA ARG A 176 0.86 21.01 15.89
C ARG A 176 0.40 22.02 14.84
N GLU A 177 -0.32 21.57 13.81
CA GLU A 177 -0.93 22.45 12.81
C GLU A 177 -2.19 23.17 13.35
N GLY A 178 -2.77 22.67 14.44
CA GLY A 178 -3.94 23.29 15.08
C GLY A 178 -5.29 22.63 14.78
N TYR A 179 -5.29 21.37 14.32
CA TYR A 179 -6.52 20.60 14.16
C TYR A 179 -7.20 20.36 15.51
N SER A 180 -8.52 20.54 15.58
CA SER A 180 -9.28 20.34 16.83
C SER A 180 -9.41 18.88 17.24
N ASP A 181 -9.56 17.98 16.27
CA ASP A 181 -9.51 16.52 16.48
C ASP A 181 -8.55 15.88 15.47
N PRO A 182 -7.23 15.96 15.71
CA PRO A 182 -6.23 15.45 14.77
C PRO A 182 -6.37 13.96 14.46
N LYS A 183 -6.93 13.17 15.39
CA LYS A 183 -7.10 11.72 15.24
C LYS A 183 -8.21 11.41 14.24
N ASP A 184 -9.29 12.19 14.22
CA ASP A 184 -10.40 11.98 13.29
C ASP A 184 -10.02 12.20 11.83
N HIS A 185 -8.87 12.84 11.56
CA HIS A 185 -8.35 13.07 10.21
C HIS A 185 -7.40 11.98 9.70
N VAL A 186 -7.14 10.94 10.49
CA VAL A 186 -6.17 9.89 10.14
C VAL A 186 -6.80 8.51 10.30
N LEU A 187 -6.78 7.73 9.23
CA LEU A 187 -7.13 6.31 9.23
C LEU A 187 -5.95 5.50 8.74
N TRP A 188 -5.83 4.27 9.20
CA TRP A 188 -4.82 3.35 8.71
C TRP A 188 -5.34 1.91 8.69
N PHE A 189 -4.77 1.10 7.81
CA PHE A 189 -5.03 -0.33 7.75
C PHE A 189 -3.84 -1.05 7.11
N LYS A 190 -3.76 -2.36 7.32
CA LYS A 190 -2.86 -3.26 6.59
C LYS A 190 -3.70 -4.23 5.80
N ASN A 191 -3.52 -4.26 4.48
CA ASN A 191 -4.21 -5.23 3.64
C ASN A 191 -3.80 -6.66 4.03
N TRP A 192 -4.76 -7.58 4.02
CA TRP A 192 -4.51 -8.99 4.28
C TRP A 192 -3.66 -9.56 3.15
N THR A 193 -2.89 -10.63 3.39
CA THR A 193 -1.99 -11.22 2.38
C THR A 193 -2.70 -11.55 1.06
N ALA A 194 -3.98 -11.97 1.12
CA ALA A 194 -4.79 -12.25 -0.06
C ALA A 194 -5.08 -11.01 -0.93
N LEU A 195 -5.19 -9.83 -0.32
CA LEU A 195 -5.56 -8.56 -0.97
C LEU A 195 -4.36 -7.71 -1.38
N GLN A 196 -3.16 -8.03 -0.91
CA GLN A 196 -1.95 -7.30 -1.24
C GLN A 196 -1.49 -7.56 -2.69
N SER A 197 -1.35 -6.49 -3.46
CA SER A 197 -0.70 -6.55 -4.78
C SER A 197 0.82 -6.74 -4.72
N VAL A 198 1.43 -6.40 -3.59
CA VAL A 198 2.88 -6.45 -3.35
C VAL A 198 3.13 -7.18 -2.03
N ARG A 199 3.17 -8.52 -2.08
CA ARG A 199 3.28 -9.35 -0.88
C ARG A 199 4.67 -9.32 -0.26
N SER A 200 5.70 -9.31 -1.11
CA SER A 200 7.11 -9.38 -0.71
C SER A 200 7.69 -8.08 -0.15
N LEU A 201 6.86 -7.07 0.11
CA LEU A 201 7.31 -5.80 0.65
C LEU A 201 6.31 -5.31 1.70
N GLU A 202 6.78 -5.17 2.92
CA GLU A 202 5.96 -4.82 4.06
C GLU A 202 5.46 -3.37 3.96
N HIS A 203 4.16 -3.16 4.19
CA HIS A 203 3.57 -1.84 4.13
C HIS A 203 2.22 -1.75 4.84
N ILE A 204 1.92 -0.54 5.32
CA ILE A 204 0.60 -0.12 5.76
C ILE A 204 0.08 0.99 4.86
N HIS A 205 -1.24 1.12 4.81
CA HIS A 205 -1.92 2.22 4.15
C HIS A 205 -2.36 3.24 5.20
N VAL A 206 -2.16 4.51 4.89
CA VAL A 206 -2.63 5.63 5.72
C VAL A 206 -3.47 6.54 4.85
N LEU A 207 -4.70 6.79 5.26
CA LEU A 207 -5.59 7.77 4.66
C LEU A 207 -5.62 9.00 5.54
N VAL A 208 -5.44 10.17 4.95
CA VAL A 208 -5.55 11.44 5.68
C VAL A 208 -6.53 12.37 4.98
N LYS A 209 -7.37 13.04 5.76
CA LYS A 209 -8.45 13.89 5.25
C LYS A 209 -8.18 15.37 5.53
N ASP A 210 -8.42 16.21 4.52
CA ASP A 210 -8.30 17.66 4.55
C ASP A 210 -6.93 18.13 5.03
N VAL A 211 -5.86 17.45 4.60
CA VAL A 211 -4.47 17.77 4.97
C VAL A 211 -3.82 18.64 3.88
N PRO A 212 -3.24 19.81 4.23
CA PRO A 212 -2.55 20.67 3.29
C PRO A 212 -1.42 19.96 2.53
N GLU A 213 -1.25 20.33 1.27
CA GLU A 213 -0.17 19.82 0.40
C GLU A 213 1.23 20.04 0.99
N SER A 214 1.45 21.10 1.77
CA SER A 214 2.72 21.33 2.45
C SER A 214 3.07 20.22 3.45
N ILE A 215 2.08 19.69 4.17
CA ILE A 215 2.27 18.59 5.14
C ILE A 215 2.42 17.26 4.39
N LEU A 216 1.63 17.04 3.33
CA LEU A 216 1.77 15.85 2.50
C LEU A 216 3.16 15.80 1.83
N PHE A 217 3.68 16.94 1.38
CA PHE A 217 5.04 17.07 0.87
C PHE A 217 6.08 16.85 1.97
N GLU A 218 5.88 17.37 3.19
CA GLU A 218 6.76 17.12 4.34
C GLU A 218 6.95 15.61 4.57
N TRP A 219 5.87 14.83 4.56
CA TRP A 219 5.94 13.38 4.77
C TRP A 219 6.49 12.61 3.56
N THR A 220 6.08 12.97 2.35
CA THR A 220 6.33 12.13 1.17
C THR A 220 7.53 12.57 0.35
N GLN A 221 7.92 13.84 0.45
CA GLN A 221 8.88 14.51 -0.45
C GLN A 221 8.46 14.40 -1.93
N GLU A 222 7.16 14.21 -2.19
CA GLU A 222 6.57 14.12 -3.52
C GLU A 222 5.66 15.33 -3.77
N PRO A 223 5.74 15.97 -4.95
CA PRO A 223 4.84 17.07 -5.30
C PRO A 223 3.37 16.60 -5.37
N PRO A 224 2.40 17.53 -5.39
CA PRO A 224 1.02 17.20 -5.73
C PRO A 224 0.98 16.42 -7.04
N ARG A 225 0.04 15.49 -7.16
CA ARG A 225 -0.19 14.84 -8.45
C ARG A 225 -1.05 15.74 -9.31
N ASP A 226 -0.53 16.07 -10.50
CA ASP A 226 -1.36 16.65 -11.53
C ASP A 226 -2.58 15.72 -11.76
N GLU A 227 -3.78 16.32 -11.77
CA GLU A 227 -5.10 15.71 -12.02
C GLU A 227 -5.99 15.26 -10.84
N VAL A 228 -5.61 15.44 -9.56
CA VAL A 228 -6.58 15.23 -8.45
C VAL A 228 -6.67 16.49 -7.59
N PRO A 229 -7.75 17.30 -7.69
CA PRO A 229 -7.99 18.39 -6.76
C PRO A 229 -8.21 17.80 -5.36
N ASN A 230 -7.47 18.30 -4.36
CA ASN A 230 -7.88 18.15 -2.97
C ASN A 230 -9.23 18.83 -2.75
#